data_AF-A0A419EHG4-F1
#
_entry.id   AF-A0A419EHG4-F1
#
_cell.length_a   1.000
_cell.length_b   1.000
_cell.length_c   1.000
_cell.angle_alpha   90.00
_cell.angle_beta   90.00
_cell.angle_gamma   90.00
#
_symmetry.space_group_name_H-M   'P 1'
#
loop_
_entity.id
_entity.type
_entity.pdbx_description
1 polymer ?
#
loop_
_entity_poly.entity_id
_entity_poly.type
_entity_poly.pdbx_seq_one_letter_code
_entity_poly.pdbx_strand_id
1 'polypeptide(L)'
;MTWLLFYLLAVSLYDLRTRRIPNWSTYPLILAGMIAHFPGHMDLWLACFLLLSAWANGWMGAGDVKLWMAVLWALPDSNIPSLILLVFLSFLVTSILQFIWRLFQKQSLTGMKSPAAWRTIPFLLMVWHVH
;
A
#
# COMPACT_ATOMS: atom_id res chain seq x y z
N MET A 1 1.02 11.62 10.31
CA MET A 1 1.66 11.56 8.97
C MET A 1 3.14 11.16 9.07
N THR A 2 4.00 11.93 9.74
CA THR A 2 5.43 11.63 9.93
C THR A 2 5.71 10.24 10.52
N TRP A 3 5.02 9.86 11.59
CA TRP A 3 5.19 8.55 12.23
C TRP A 3 4.87 7.38 11.29
N LEU A 4 3.85 7.53 10.44
CA LEU A 4 3.42 6.52 9.48
C LEU A 4 4.44 6.40 8.32
N LEU A 5 5.09 7.51 7.95
CA LEU A 5 6.19 7.49 6.98
C LEU A 5 7.39 6.70 7.50
N PHE A 6 7.85 6.98 8.74
CA PHE A 6 8.95 6.21 9.34
C PHE A 6 8.61 4.72 9.48
N TYR A 7 7.36 4.43 9.86
CA TYR A 7 6.87 3.07 9.93
C TYR A 7 6.90 2.36 8.56
N LEU A 8 6.41 3.02 7.50
CA LEU A 8 6.44 2.48 6.14
C LEU A 8 7.85 2.31 5.59
N LEU A 9 8.77 3.23 5.90
CA LEU A 9 10.18 3.07 5.56
C LEU A 9 10.78 1.83 6.23
N ALA A 10 10.51 1.62 7.52
CA ALA A 10 10.99 0.45 8.24
C ALA A 10 10.42 -0.86 7.67
N VAL A 11 9.11 -0.90 7.39
CA VAL A 11 8.45 -2.08 6.79
C VAL A 11 8.96 -2.33 5.37
N SER A 12 9.17 -1.27 4.58
CA SER A 12 9.71 -1.37 3.22
C SER A 12 11.14 -1.92 3.21
N LEU A 13 12.01 -1.44 4.12
CA LEU A 13 13.36 -1.98 4.30
C LEU A 13 13.34 -3.45 4.75
N TYR A 14 12.41 -3.81 5.64
CA TYR A 14 12.21 -5.18 6.08
C TYR A 14 11.74 -6.09 4.94
N ASP A 15 10.79 -5.62 4.11
CA ASP A 15 10.30 -6.34 2.93
C ASP A 15 11.40 -6.51 1.87
N LEU A 16 12.23 -5.50 1.65
CA LEU A 16 13.39 -5.61 0.76
C LEU A 16 14.37 -6.70 1.21
N ARG A 17 14.60 -6.82 2.53
CA ARG A 17 15.54 -7.79 3.09
C ARG A 17 14.98 -9.20 3.16
N THR A 18 13.71 -9.35 3.54
CA THR A 18 13.12 -10.66 3.90
C THR A 18 12.08 -11.15 2.90
N ARG A 19 11.64 -10.30 1.95
CA ARG A 19 10.54 -10.53 1.00
C ARG A 19 9.26 -11.02 1.67
N ARG A 20 9.05 -10.61 2.92
CA ARG A 20 7.93 -11.00 3.76
C ARG A 20 7.48 -9.79 4.57
N ILE A 21 6.18 -9.56 4.60
CA ILE A 21 5.56 -8.55 5.45
C ILE A 21 5.00 -9.26 6.69
N PRO A 22 5.48 -8.96 7.91
CA PRO A 22 5.05 -9.64 9.11
C PRO A 22 3.61 -9.27 9.48
N ASN A 23 2.82 -10.27 9.87
CA ASN A 23 1.44 -10.07 10.35
C ASN A 23 1.38 -9.18 11.61
N TRP A 24 2.40 -9.25 12.46
CA TRP A 24 2.52 -8.46 13.69
C TRP A 24 2.65 -6.96 13.45
N SER A 25 3.06 -6.54 12.26
CA SER A 25 3.12 -5.12 11.91
C SER A 25 1.78 -4.66 11.33
N THR A 26 1.17 -5.47 10.47
CA THR A 26 -0.05 -5.10 9.74
C THR A 26 -1.32 -5.16 10.59
N TYR A 27 -1.56 -6.24 11.35
CA TYR A 27 -2.81 -6.40 12.09
C TYR A 27 -3.03 -5.38 13.21
N PRO A 28 -2.04 -5.04 14.05
CA PRO A 28 -2.24 -4.02 15.07
C PRO A 28 -2.55 -2.65 14.48
N LEU A 29 -1.95 -2.33 13.32
CA LEU A 29 -2.19 -1.06 12.65
C LEU A 29 -3.59 -1.00 12.02
N ILE A 30 -4.06 -2.10 11.40
CA ILE A 30 -5.46 -2.20 10.93
C ILE A 30 -6.41 -2.03 12.11
N LEU A 31 -6.18 -2.74 13.22
CA LEU A 31 -7.05 -2.70 14.38
C LEU A 31 -7.10 -1.31 15.01
N ALA A 32 -5.94 -0.66 15.18
CA ALA A 32 -5.85 0.71 15.70
C ALA A 32 -6.59 1.71 14.80
N GLY A 33 -6.40 1.60 13.48
CA GLY A 33 -7.10 2.44 12.50
C GLY A 33 -8.61 2.23 12.49
N MET A 34 -9.06 0.97 12.58
CA MET A 34 -10.49 0.66 12.74
C MET A 34 -11.03 1.27 14.04
N ILE A 35 -10.39 1.08 15.19
CA ILE A 35 -10.86 1.66 16.47
C ILE A 35 -10.97 3.19 16.38
N ALA A 36 -10.02 3.85 15.70
CA ALA A 36 -10.00 5.30 15.58
C ALA A 36 -11.03 5.86 14.58
N HIS A 37 -11.31 5.14 13.49
CA HIS A 37 -12.03 5.66 12.33
C HIS A 37 -13.28 4.87 11.94
N PHE A 38 -13.72 3.88 12.74
CA PHE A 38 -14.94 3.11 12.47
C PHE A 38 -16.19 4.00 12.49
N PRO A 39 -17.17 3.81 11.58
CA PRO A 39 -17.29 2.74 10.57
C PRO A 39 -16.52 2.94 9.27
N GLY A 40 -15.70 4.00 9.15
CA GLY A 40 -15.00 4.35 7.91
C GLY A 40 -15.94 4.93 6.86
N HIS A 41 -15.39 5.33 5.71
CA HIS A 41 -16.16 5.85 4.57
C HIS A 41 -16.31 4.78 3.48
N MET A 42 -17.32 4.91 2.62
CA MET A 42 -17.58 3.93 1.55
C MET A 42 -16.38 3.73 0.62
N ASP A 43 -15.62 4.79 0.33
CA ASP A 43 -14.43 4.69 -0.52
C ASP A 43 -13.32 3.83 0.09
N LEU A 44 -13.16 3.88 1.41
CA LEU A 44 -12.21 3.03 2.12
C LEU A 44 -12.61 1.56 2.03
N TRP A 45 -13.89 1.26 2.22
CA TRP A 45 -14.43 -0.09 2.06
C TRP A 45 -14.27 -0.60 0.64
N LEU A 46 -14.57 0.24 -0.35
CA LEU A 46 -14.40 -0.08 -1.76
C LEU A 46 -12.93 -0.32 -2.10
N ALA A 47 -12.01 0.51 -1.61
CA ALA A 47 -10.57 0.30 -1.77
C ALA A 47 -10.10 -1.03 -1.15
N CYS A 48 -10.56 -1.34 0.07
CA CYS A 48 -10.26 -2.63 0.72
C CYS A 48 -10.80 -3.81 -0.10
N PHE A 49 -12.03 -3.71 -0.61
CA PHE A 49 -12.65 -4.72 -1.45
C PHE A 49 -11.89 -4.94 -2.76
N LEU A 50 -11.45 -3.87 -3.41
CA LEU A 50 -10.62 -3.95 -4.63
C LEU A 50 -9.26 -4.60 -4.36
N LEU A 51 -8.61 -4.28 -3.24
CA LEU A 51 -7.35 -4.91 -2.85
C LEU A 51 -7.53 -6.41 -2.58
N LEU A 52 -8.59 -6.80 -1.87
CA LEU A 52 -8.92 -8.22 -1.65
C LEU A 52 -9.24 -8.95 -2.96
N SER A 53 -9.95 -8.30 -3.87
CA SER A 53 -10.24 -8.84 -5.20
C SER A 53 -8.96 -9.03 -6.03
N ALA A 54 -8.03 -8.07 -5.97
CA ALA A 54 -6.73 -8.18 -6.64
C ALA A 54 -5.90 -9.34 -6.08
N TRP A 55 -5.96 -9.59 -4.77
CA TRP A 55 -5.33 -10.76 -4.14
C TRP A 55 -5.99 -12.07 -4.57
N ALA A 56 -7.33 -12.14 -4.56
CA ALA A 56 -8.07 -13.34 -4.96
C ALA A 56 -7.77 -13.76 -6.41
N ASN A 57 -7.53 -12.79 -7.30
CA ASN A 57 -7.12 -13.02 -8.69
C ASN A 57 -5.60 -13.29 -8.86
N GLY A 58 -4.83 -13.33 -7.77
CA GLY A 58 -3.39 -13.61 -7.80
C GLY A 58 -2.51 -12.46 -8.32
N TRP A 59 -3.06 -11.25 -8.47
CA TRP A 59 -2.33 -10.08 -8.97
C TRP A 59 -1.39 -9.48 -7.92
N MET A 60 -1.68 -9.71 -6.64
CA MET A 60 -1.01 -9.08 -5.51
C MET A 60 -0.72 -10.09 -4.40
N GLY A 61 0.38 -9.89 -3.66
CA GLY A 61 0.73 -10.72 -2.52
C GLY A 61 -0.18 -10.46 -1.33
N ALA A 62 -0.49 -11.51 -0.55
CA ALA A 62 -1.31 -11.37 0.65
C ALA A 62 -0.70 -10.40 1.69
N GLY A 63 0.63 -10.34 1.78
CA GLY A 63 1.33 -9.40 2.66
C GLY A 63 1.11 -7.95 2.23
N ASP A 64 1.17 -7.69 0.92
CA ASP A 64 0.99 -6.35 0.37
C ASP A 64 -0.43 -5.86 0.63
N VAL A 65 -1.43 -6.71 0.41
CA VAL A 65 -2.85 -6.36 0.65
C VAL A 65 -3.07 -5.98 2.10
N LYS A 66 -2.50 -6.74 3.05
CA LYS A 66 -2.57 -6.40 4.48
C LYS A 66 -1.91 -5.07 4.78
N LEU A 67 -0.74 -4.79 4.20
CA LEU A 67 -0.04 -3.52 4.39
C LEU A 67 -0.85 -2.34 3.85
N TRP A 68 -1.40 -2.46 2.64
CA TRP A 68 -2.23 -1.43 2.05
C TRP A 68 -3.49 -1.17 2.85
N MET A 69 -4.20 -2.21 3.29
CA MET A 69 -5.34 -2.06 4.19
C MET A 69 -4.94 -1.37 5.50
N ALA A 70 -3.80 -1.74 6.09
CA ALA A 70 -3.31 -1.11 7.31
C ALA A 70 -3.04 0.39 7.12
N VAL A 71 -2.43 0.77 6.00
CA VAL A 71 -2.17 2.18 5.67
C VAL A 71 -3.48 2.94 5.48
N LEU A 72 -4.43 2.40 4.72
CA LEU A 72 -5.71 3.06 4.46
C LEU A 72 -6.50 3.32 5.74
N TRP A 73 -6.53 2.36 6.66
CA TRP A 73 -7.21 2.51 7.96
C TRP A 73 -6.47 3.44 8.93
N ALA A 74 -5.16 3.61 8.80
CA ALA A 74 -4.36 4.45 9.68
C ALA A 74 -4.27 5.92 9.23
N LEU A 75 -4.93 6.29 8.12
CA LEU A 75 -5.01 7.68 7.68
C LEU A 75 -6.01 8.46 8.56
N PRO A 76 -5.60 9.65 9.08
CA PRO A 76 -6.39 10.40 10.05
C PRO A 76 -7.63 11.08 9.45
N ASP A 77 -7.61 11.41 8.15
CA ASP A 77 -8.70 12.10 7.46
C ASP A 77 -9.44 11.16 6.52
N SER A 78 -10.70 10.94 6.83
CA SER A 78 -11.63 10.11 6.05
C SER A 78 -12.22 10.85 4.84
N ASN A 79 -12.01 12.16 4.72
CA ASN A 79 -12.49 13.02 3.64
C ASN A 79 -11.39 13.29 2.59
N ILE A 80 -10.74 12.24 2.09
CA ILE A 80 -9.94 12.34 0.86
C ILE A 80 -10.88 11.96 -0.28
N PRO A 81 -11.50 12.92 -1.01
CA PRO A 81 -12.49 12.62 -2.05
C PRO A 81 -11.88 11.86 -3.24
N SER A 82 -10.56 11.69 -3.21
CA SER A 82 -9.71 11.07 -4.22
C SER A 82 -8.89 9.90 -3.66
N LEU A 83 -9.26 9.29 -2.53
CA LEU A 83 -8.48 8.20 -1.91
C LEU A 83 -8.19 7.07 -2.91
N ILE A 84 -9.23 6.58 -3.59
CA ILE A 84 -9.11 5.54 -4.61
C ILE A 84 -8.24 6.01 -5.78
N LEU A 85 -8.40 7.27 -6.21
CA LEU A 85 -7.59 7.86 -7.28
C LEU A 85 -6.11 7.92 -6.89
N LEU A 86 -5.79 8.29 -5.65
CA LEU A 86 -4.42 8.34 -5.13
C LEU A 86 -3.80 6.95 -4.99
N VAL A 87 -4.58 5.96 -4.52
CA VAL A 87 -4.14 4.56 -4.50
C VAL A 87 -3.82 4.11 -5.93
N PHE A 88 -4.73 4.34 -6.87
CA PHE A 88 -4.54 4.00 -8.28
C PHE A 88 -3.34 4.72 -8.90
N LEU A 89 -3.18 6.02 -8.65
CA LEU A 89 -2.07 6.83 -9.14
C LEU A 89 -0.73 6.32 -8.59
N SER A 90 -0.69 5.96 -7.31
CA SER A 90 0.51 5.37 -6.71
C SER A 90 0.87 4.04 -7.37
N PHE A 91 -0.11 3.15 -7.58
CA PHE A 91 0.12 1.90 -8.32
C PHE A 91 0.56 2.16 -9.76
N LEU A 92 -0.01 3.14 -10.44
CA LEU A 92 0.34 3.49 -11.82
C LEU A 92 1.78 4.00 -11.90
N VAL A 93 2.13 5.02 -11.11
CA VAL A 93 3.48 5.62 -11.09
C VAL A 93 4.53 4.58 -10.72
N THR A 94 4.28 3.80 -9.66
CA THR A 94 5.23 2.78 -9.21
C THR A 94 5.38 1.64 -10.21
N SER A 95 4.32 1.25 -10.91
CA SER A 95 4.37 0.25 -11.96
C SER A 95 5.13 0.74 -13.20
N ILE A 96 4.94 2.00 -13.61
CA ILE A 96 5.69 2.62 -14.71
C ILE A 96 7.19 2.65 -14.37
N LEU A 97 7.55 3.14 -13.18
CA LEU A 97 8.95 3.16 -12.73
C LEU A 97 9.57 1.76 -12.71
N GLN A 98 8.82 0.78 -12.19
CA GLN A 98 9.27 -0.61 -12.16
C GLN A 98 9.43 -1.21 -13.56
N PHE A 99 8.53 -0.88 -14.48
CA PHE A 99 8.59 -1.33 -15.86
C PHE A 99 9.84 -0.77 -16.56
N ILE A 100 10.07 0.53 -16.44
CA ILE A 100 11.25 1.23 -16.99
C ILE A 100 12.53 0.60 -16.42
N TRP A 101 12.60 0.41 -15.09
CA TRP A 101 13.76 -0.22 -14.45
C TRP A 101 14.04 -1.63 -14.97
N ARG A 102 12.99 -2.47 -15.11
CA ARG A 102 13.14 -3.82 -15.66
C ARG A 102 13.56 -3.82 -17.12
N LEU A 103 13.10 -2.84 -17.89
CA LEU A 103 13.45 -2.67 -19.30
C LEU A 103 14.94 -2.33 -19.45
N PHE A 104 15.48 -1.44 -18.62
CA PHE A 104 16.93 -1.17 -18.56
C PHE A 104 17.75 -2.40 -18.10
N GLN A 105 17.23 -3.17 -17.15
CA GLN A 105 17.90 -4.36 -16.61
C GLN A 105 17.74 -5.61 -17.49
N LYS A 106 17.02 -5.53 -18.63
CA LYS A 106 16.68 -6.68 -19.50
C LYS A 106 16.09 -7.88 -18.75
N GLN A 107 15.34 -7.62 -17.69
CA GLN A 107 14.72 -8.65 -16.85
C GLN A 107 13.33 -9.04 -17.35
N SER A 108 12.86 -10.25 -17.03
CA SER A 108 11.51 -10.66 -17.39
C SER A 108 10.46 -9.77 -16.73
N LEU A 109 9.48 -9.33 -17.51
CA LEU A 109 8.42 -8.45 -17.06
C LEU A 109 7.37 -9.20 -16.23
N THR A 110 7.19 -10.48 -16.50
CA THR A 110 6.17 -11.36 -15.92
C THR A 110 6.78 -12.43 -15.01
N GLY A 111 6.02 -12.87 -14.01
CA GLY A 111 6.38 -14.01 -13.14
C GLY A 111 7.31 -13.72 -11.95
N MET A 112 7.94 -12.53 -11.88
CA MET A 112 8.82 -12.18 -10.77
C MET A 112 8.11 -11.41 -9.65
N LYS A 113 8.06 -12.03 -8.45
CA LYS A 113 7.61 -11.39 -7.20
C LYS A 113 8.60 -10.31 -6.79
N SER A 114 8.20 -9.05 -6.94
CA SER A 114 8.96 -7.90 -6.46
C SER A 114 8.48 -7.45 -5.07
N PRO A 115 9.37 -6.89 -4.24
CA PRO A 115 8.98 -6.14 -3.05
C PRO A 115 7.97 -5.07 -3.47
N ALA A 116 6.78 -5.06 -2.88
CA ALA A 116 5.73 -4.10 -3.22
C ALA A 116 5.42 -3.15 -2.06
N ALA A 117 6.01 -3.38 -0.87
CA ALA A 117 5.84 -2.52 0.29
C ALA A 117 6.27 -1.06 0.00
N TRP A 118 7.34 -0.86 -0.77
CA TRP A 118 7.83 0.49 -1.10
C TRP A 118 6.81 1.34 -1.87
N ARG A 119 5.82 0.72 -2.53
CA ARG A 119 4.77 1.43 -3.27
C ARG A 119 3.85 2.25 -2.36
N THR A 120 3.81 1.94 -1.07
CA THR A 120 3.02 2.73 -0.10
C THR A 120 3.70 4.07 0.25
N ILE A 121 5.00 4.23 -0.02
CA ILE A 121 5.74 5.46 0.29
C ILE A 121 5.30 6.62 -0.63
N PRO A 122 5.31 6.49 -1.98
CA PRO A 122 4.77 7.52 -2.88
C PRO A 122 3.31 7.86 -2.57
N PHE A 123 2.51 6.85 -2.23
CA PHE A 123 1.12 7.07 -1.83
C PHE A 123 1.02 7.99 -0.61
N LEU A 124 1.78 7.70 0.46
CA LEU A 124 1.74 8.53 1.65
C LEU A 124 2.25 9.96 1.38
N LEU A 125 3.26 10.12 0.54
CA LEU A 125 3.77 11.43 0.15
C LEU A 125 2.72 12.24 -0.65
N MET A 126 1.98 11.59 -1.55
CA MET A 126 0.89 12.24 -2.27
C MET A 126 -0.25 12.64 -1.32
N VAL A 127 -0.62 11.79 -0.37
CA VAL A 127 -1.63 12.12 0.66
C VAL A 127 -1.16 13.29 1.51
N TRP A 128 0.11 13.29 1.93
CA TRP A 128 0.66 14.42 2.69
C TRP A 128 0.64 15.71 1.87
N HIS A 129 0.99 15.71 0.58
CA HIS A 129 0.91 16.95 -0.23
C HIS A 129 -0.51 17.53 -0.32
N VAL A 130 -1.54 16.69 -0.21
CA VAL A 130 -2.95 17.14 -0.29
C VAL A 130 -3.45 17.74 1.04
N HIS A 131 -2.71 17.57 2.16
CA HIS A 131 -3.06 18.02 3.52
C HIS A 131 -2.00 18.92 4.15
#